data_AF-A0AAX1PCF5-F1
#
_entry.id   AF-A0AAX1PCF5-F1
#
_cell.length_a   1.000
_cell.length_b   1.000
_cell.length_c   1.000
_cell.angle_alpha   90.00
_cell.angle_beta   90.00
_cell.angle_gamma   90.00
#
_symmetry.space_group_name_H-M   'P 1'
#
loop_
_entity.id
_entity.type
_entity.pdbx_description
1 polymer ?
#
loop_
_entity_poly.entity_id
_entity_poly.type
_entity_poly.pdbx_seq_one_letter_code
_entity_poly.pdbx_strand_id
1 'polypeptide(L)'
;MGLPNPYTLAETLEKLRYVLTETRRTGALELLDKAISKSREDDAYAKQLEAALLHGSTLECRELFAVFGDYIAPPRETFPLYPHMDAVNGIDSAMLAVKLEGQTPGAMQERIDFVKLMKGIA
;
A
#
# COMPACT_ATOMS: atom_id res chain seq x y z
N MET A 1 3.85 -6.51 -18.30
CA MET A 1 2.73 -7.09 -17.53
C MET A 1 3.11 -7.06 -16.06
N GLY A 2 2.25 -6.52 -15.20
CA GLY A 2 2.48 -6.50 -13.75
C GLY A 2 2.31 -7.90 -13.13
N LEU A 3 2.82 -8.07 -11.91
CA LEU A 3 2.62 -9.29 -11.14
C LEU A 3 1.11 -9.45 -10.85
N PRO A 4 0.46 -10.58 -11.20
CA PRO A 4 -0.95 -10.76 -10.94
C PRO A 4 -1.20 -10.83 -9.43
N ASN A 5 -2.29 -10.21 -8.98
CA ASN A 5 -2.76 -10.39 -7.61
C ASN A 5 -3.62 -11.67 -7.54
N PRO A 6 -3.21 -12.70 -6.77
CA PRO A 6 -3.94 -13.96 -6.70
C PRO A 6 -5.09 -13.96 -5.68
N TYR A 7 -5.29 -12.85 -4.96
CA TYR A 7 -6.24 -12.73 -3.87
C TYR A 7 -7.48 -11.93 -4.27
N THR A 8 -8.57 -12.15 -3.55
CA THR A 8 -9.74 -11.26 -3.59
C THR A 8 -9.39 -9.87 -3.04
N LEU A 9 -10.26 -8.88 -3.27
CA LEU A 9 -10.08 -7.55 -2.71
C LEU A 9 -10.02 -7.59 -1.18
N ALA A 10 -10.90 -8.35 -0.53
CA ALA A 10 -10.95 -8.47 0.92
C ALA A 10 -9.63 -9.03 1.49
N GLU A 11 -9.16 -10.14 0.93
CA GLU A 11 -7.88 -10.75 1.32
C GLU A 11 -6.68 -9.83 1.04
N THR A 12 -6.71 -9.11 -0.09
CA THR A 12 -5.67 -8.12 -0.43
C THR A 12 -5.60 -7.01 0.62
N LEU A 13 -6.74 -6.46 1.02
CA LEU A 13 -6.81 -5.40 2.03
C LEU A 13 -6.37 -5.89 3.41
N GLU A 14 -6.75 -7.12 3.79
CA GLU A 14 -6.31 -7.74 5.04
C GLU A 14 -4.79 -7.93 5.07
N LYS A 15 -4.21 -8.50 3.99
CA LYS A 15 -2.76 -8.73 3.88
C LYS A 15 -1.97 -7.44 3.80
N LEU A 16 -2.46 -6.43 3.07
CA LEU A 16 -1.87 -5.09 3.08
C LEU A 16 -1.83 -4.52 4.49
N ARG A 17 -2.96 -4.57 5.21
CA ARG A 17 -3.02 -4.08 6.60
C ARG A 17 -2.04 -4.82 7.50
N TYR A 18 -1.94 -6.14 7.37
CA TYR A 18 -0.97 -6.94 8.10
C TYR A 18 0.48 -6.48 7.83
N VAL A 19 0.91 -6.46 6.57
CA VAL A 19 2.29 -6.06 6.19
C VAL A 19 2.59 -4.64 6.65
N LEU A 20 1.68 -3.69 6.46
CA LEU A 20 1.88 -2.29 6.86
C LEU A 20 1.95 -2.12 8.38
N THR A 21 1.18 -2.91 9.13
CA THR A 21 1.21 -2.94 10.61
C THR A 21 2.54 -3.49 11.11
N GLU A 22 2.94 -4.67 10.64
CA GLU A 22 4.19 -5.33 11.04
C GLU A 22 5.44 -4.52 10.69
N THR A 23 5.37 -3.74 9.61
CA THR A 23 6.47 -2.86 9.17
C THR A 23 6.41 -1.43 9.74
N ARG A 24 5.47 -1.17 10.67
CA ARG A 24 5.24 0.14 11.31
C ARG A 24 5.14 1.29 10.30
N ARG A 25 4.34 1.12 9.25
CA ARG A 25 4.09 2.12 8.20
C ARG A 25 2.79 2.88 8.49
N THR A 26 2.78 3.67 9.57
CA THR A 26 1.57 4.35 10.06
C THR A 26 0.91 5.25 9.01
N GLY A 27 1.68 6.10 8.31
CA GLY A 27 1.13 6.95 7.25
C GLY A 27 0.50 6.19 6.08
N ALA A 28 1.03 5.00 5.76
CA ALA A 28 0.45 4.12 4.74
C ALA A 28 -0.85 3.46 5.22
N LEU A 29 -0.93 3.06 6.50
CA LEU A 29 -2.18 2.57 7.10
C LEU A 29 -3.26 3.63 7.08
N GLU A 30 -2.94 4.86 7.50
CA GLU A 30 -3.89 5.98 7.50
C GLU A 30 -4.38 6.29 6.08
N LEU A 31 -3.49 6.26 5.07
CA LEU A 31 -3.86 6.48 3.68
C LEU A 31 -4.74 5.35 3.13
N LEU A 32 -4.43 4.09 3.47
CA LEU A 32 -5.25 2.94 3.10
C LEU A 32 -6.65 3.03 3.75
N ASP A 33 -6.74 3.44 5.01
CA ASP A 33 -8.01 3.62 5.72
C ASP A 33 -8.86 4.74 5.10
N LYS A 34 -8.23 5.84 4.67
CA LYS A 34 -8.91 6.91 3.92
C LYS A 34 -9.47 6.40 2.59
N ALA A 35 -8.70 5.61 1.84
CA ALA A 35 -9.15 5.03 0.58
C ALA A 35 -10.32 4.06 0.79
N ILE A 36 -10.25 3.17 1.79
CA ILE A 36 -11.35 2.26 2.14
C ILE A 36 -12.60 3.04 2.60
N SER A 37 -12.42 4.11 3.38
CA SER A 37 -13.54 4.94 3.83
C SER A 37 -14.22 5.61 2.64
N LYS A 38 -13.43 6.23 1.75
CA LYS A 38 -13.96 6.84 0.52
C LYS A 38 -14.66 5.83 -0.38
N SER A 39 -14.15 4.61 -0.52
CA SER A 39 -14.80 3.57 -1.34
C SER A 39 -16.16 3.11 -0.80
N ARG A 40 -16.49 3.41 0.47
CA ARG A 40 -17.82 3.12 1.04
C ARG A 40 -18.84 4.20 0.71
N GLU A 41 -18.37 5.39 0.33
CA GLU A 41 -19.20 6.57 0.07
C GLU A 41 -19.30 6.89 -1.43
N ASP A 42 -18.39 6.34 -2.24
CA ASP A 42 -18.24 6.66 -3.67
C ASP A 42 -18.02 5.36 -4.48
N ASP A 43 -19.09 4.91 -5.15
CA ASP A 43 -19.09 3.68 -5.97
C ASP A 43 -18.10 3.75 -7.15
N ALA A 44 -17.86 4.95 -7.70
CA ALA A 44 -16.91 5.11 -8.79
C ALA A 44 -15.49 4.92 -8.26
N TYR A 45 -15.18 5.52 -7.10
CA TYR A 45 -13.91 5.30 -6.41
C TYR A 45 -13.74 3.85 -5.95
N ALA A 46 -14.81 3.18 -5.51
CA ALA A 46 -14.77 1.77 -5.13
C ALA A 46 -14.30 0.87 -6.27
N LYS A 47 -14.83 1.08 -7.48
CA LYS A 47 -14.40 0.35 -8.69
C LYS A 47 -12.95 0.64 -9.05
N GLN A 48 -12.51 1.90 -8.91
CA GLN A 48 -11.12 2.27 -9.13
C GLN A 48 -10.18 1.61 -8.12
N LEU A 49 -10.57 1.57 -6.85
CA LEU A 49 -9.82 0.92 -5.78
C LEU A 49 -9.65 -0.58 -6.07
N GLU A 50 -10.74 -1.27 -6.40
CA GLU A 50 -10.69 -2.69 -6.75
C GLU A 50 -9.78 -2.93 -7.97
N ALA A 51 -9.98 -2.17 -9.06
CA ALA A 51 -9.18 -2.31 -10.27
C ALA A 51 -7.69 -2.06 -10.02
N ALA A 52 -7.34 -1.01 -9.27
CA ALA A 52 -5.96 -0.66 -8.97
C ALA A 52 -5.28 -1.71 -8.07
N LEU A 53 -5.97 -2.22 -7.04
CA LEU A 53 -5.36 -3.19 -6.11
C LEU A 53 -5.27 -4.61 -6.70
N LEU A 54 -6.22 -5.02 -7.55
CA LEU A 54 -6.24 -6.37 -8.14
C LEU A 54 -5.48 -6.45 -9.46
N HIS A 55 -5.49 -5.39 -10.28
CA HIS A 55 -5.00 -5.43 -11.65
C HIS A 55 -4.01 -4.31 -12.00
N GLY A 56 -3.89 -3.29 -11.14
CA GLY A 56 -3.05 -2.13 -11.37
C GLY A 56 -1.55 -2.38 -11.21
N SER A 57 -0.78 -1.48 -11.83
CA SER A 57 0.66 -1.31 -11.62
C SER A 57 0.95 -0.24 -10.56
N THR A 58 2.23 0.09 -10.37
CA THR A 58 2.65 1.21 -9.51
C THR A 58 2.03 2.55 -9.94
N LEU A 59 1.76 2.76 -11.23
CA LEU A 59 1.13 4.01 -11.70
C LEU A 59 -0.33 4.09 -11.28
N GLU A 60 -1.13 3.05 -11.52
CA GLU A 60 -2.55 3.02 -11.10
C GLU A 60 -2.67 3.07 -9.56
N CYS A 61 -1.72 2.48 -8.83
CA CYS A 61 -1.62 2.62 -7.38
C CYS A 61 -1.42 4.09 -6.96
N ARG A 62 -0.50 4.81 -7.61
CA ARG A 62 -0.28 6.25 -7.34
C ARG A 62 -1.50 7.09 -7.68
N GLU A 63 -2.13 6.85 -8.82
CA GLU A 63 -3.33 7.57 -9.27
C GLU A 63 -4.51 7.36 -8.30
N LEU A 64 -4.71 6.15 -7.78
CA LEU A 64 -5.74 5.84 -6.79
C LEU A 64 -5.65 6.75 -5.55
N PHE A 65 -4.43 7.07 -5.10
CA PHE A 65 -4.20 7.84 -3.88
C PHE A 65 -4.04 9.35 -4.12
N ALA A 66 -3.96 9.80 -5.38
CA ALA A 66 -3.75 11.22 -5.73
C ALA A 66 -4.88 12.14 -5.21
N VAL A 67 -6.06 11.59 -4.95
CA VAL A 67 -7.18 12.34 -4.34
C VAL A 67 -6.88 12.80 -2.90
N PHE A 68 -5.91 12.18 -2.22
CA PHE A 68 -5.56 12.48 -0.83
C PHE A 68 -4.28 13.31 -0.67
N GLY A 69 -3.57 13.58 -1.76
CA GLY A 69 -2.32 14.33 -1.74
C GLY A 69 -1.55 14.24 -3.05
N ASP A 70 -0.50 15.05 -3.16
CA ASP A 70 0.38 15.05 -4.33
C ASP A 70 1.61 14.17 -4.07
N TYR A 71 1.81 13.17 -4.92
CA TYR A 71 2.94 12.24 -4.86
C TYR A 71 4.27 12.94 -5.14
N ILE A 72 4.29 13.99 -5.98
CA ILE A 72 5.51 14.71 -6.36
C ILE A 72 5.68 16.04 -5.61
N ALA A 73 4.92 16.23 -4.52
CA ALA A 73 5.02 17.42 -3.69
C ALA A 73 6.47 17.66 -3.20
N PRO A 74 6.91 18.93 -3.09
CA PRO A 74 8.21 19.26 -2.52
C PRO A 74 8.30 18.81 -1.05
N PRO A 75 9.52 18.61 -0.51
CA PRO A 75 9.68 18.23 0.88
C PRO A 75 9.10 19.30 1.80
N ARG A 76 8.41 18.87 2.86
CA ARG A 76 8.03 19.78 3.96
C ARG A 76 9.24 20.10 4.85
N GLU A 77 9.13 21.16 5.63
CA GLU A 77 10.20 21.60 6.55
C GLU A 77 10.40 20.68 7.77
N THR A 78 9.38 19.89 8.14
CA THR A 78 9.40 19.02 9.32
C THR A 78 9.35 17.55 8.93
N PHE A 79 9.88 16.65 9.77
CA PHE A 79 9.77 15.21 9.50
C PHE A 79 8.30 14.72 9.68
N PRO A 80 7.80 13.77 8.85
CA PRO A 80 8.41 13.19 7.65
C PRO A 80 8.40 14.15 6.45
N LEU A 81 9.51 14.23 5.72
CA LEU A 81 9.72 15.20 4.63
C LEU A 81 8.75 14.98 3.44
N TYR A 82 8.41 13.74 3.12
CA TYR A 82 7.55 13.39 1.98
C TYR A 82 6.35 12.53 2.41
N PRO A 83 5.48 13.05 3.29
CA PRO A 83 4.45 12.27 3.99
C PRO A 83 3.56 11.43 3.06
N HIS A 84 3.10 12.01 1.95
CA HIS A 84 2.19 11.37 1.02
C HIS A 84 2.93 10.39 0.11
N MET A 85 4.07 10.81 -0.46
CA MET A 85 4.93 9.94 -1.25
C MET A 85 5.38 8.70 -0.45
N ASP A 86 5.80 8.89 0.81
CA ASP A 86 6.23 7.83 1.72
C ASP A 86 5.08 6.85 2.04
N ALA A 87 3.87 7.36 2.21
CA ALA A 87 2.68 6.54 2.42
C ALA A 87 2.34 5.70 1.17
N VAL A 88 2.29 6.32 -0.01
CA VAL A 88 2.03 5.63 -1.28
C VAL A 88 3.10 4.57 -1.56
N ASN A 89 4.39 4.91 -1.37
CA ASN A 89 5.50 3.97 -1.53
C ASN A 89 5.44 2.82 -0.51
N GLY A 90 4.96 3.10 0.70
CA GLY A 90 4.69 2.08 1.71
C GLY A 90 3.63 1.08 1.25
N ILE A 91 2.51 1.56 0.69
CA ILE A 91 1.43 0.72 0.17
C ILE A 91 1.90 -0.07 -1.06
N ASP A 92 2.56 0.57 -2.03
CA ASP A 92 3.07 -0.09 -3.24
C ASP A 92 4.09 -1.20 -2.91
N SER A 93 5.01 -0.91 -1.98
CA SER A 93 5.96 -1.91 -1.47
C SER A 93 5.27 -3.09 -0.76
N ALA A 94 4.23 -2.82 0.03
CA ALA A 94 3.46 -3.88 0.69
C ALA A 94 2.67 -4.70 -0.33
N MET A 95 2.09 -4.05 -1.34
CA MET A 95 1.37 -4.71 -2.43
C MET A 95 2.26 -5.67 -3.21
N LEU A 96 3.52 -5.30 -3.47
CA LEU A 96 4.48 -6.19 -4.10
C LEU A 96 4.69 -7.47 -3.26
N ALA A 97 4.86 -7.32 -1.94
CA ALA A 97 5.03 -8.47 -1.05
C ALA A 97 3.77 -9.36 -0.99
N VAL A 98 2.58 -8.74 -0.96
CA VAL A 98 1.30 -9.47 -1.04
C VAL A 98 1.22 -10.26 -2.35
N LYS A 99 1.46 -9.63 -3.50
CA LYS A 99 1.40 -10.32 -4.80
C LYS A 99 2.42 -11.46 -4.90
N LEU A 100 3.60 -11.30 -4.31
CA LEU A 100 4.63 -12.34 -4.25
C LEU A 100 4.25 -13.51 -3.34
N GLU A 101 3.51 -13.30 -2.26
CA GLU A 101 3.09 -14.37 -1.34
C GLU A 101 2.34 -15.49 -2.06
N GLY A 102 1.45 -15.14 -3.00
CA GLY A 102 0.69 -16.15 -3.72
C GLY A 102 1.48 -16.88 -4.82
N GLN A 103 2.74 -16.50 -5.04
CA GLN A 103 3.67 -17.20 -5.96
C GLN A 103 4.77 -17.92 -5.19
N THR A 104 5.26 -17.30 -4.13
CA THR A 104 6.32 -17.77 -3.26
C THR A 104 5.85 -17.61 -1.82
N PRO A 105 5.25 -18.66 -1.22
CA PRO A 105 4.79 -18.62 0.16
C PRO A 105 5.94 -18.20 1.11
N GLY A 106 5.67 -17.25 2.00
CA GLY A 106 6.67 -16.66 2.89
C GLY A 106 7.26 -15.33 2.42
N ALA A 107 7.01 -14.88 1.18
CA ALA A 107 7.52 -13.61 0.68
C ALA A 107 7.06 -12.39 1.49
N MET A 108 5.84 -12.40 2.06
CA MET A 108 5.42 -11.34 2.99
C MET A 108 6.24 -11.35 4.26
N GLN A 109 6.51 -12.53 4.83
CA GLN A 109 7.28 -12.66 6.06
C GLN A 109 8.73 -12.20 5.84
N GLU A 110 9.36 -12.63 4.75
CA GLU A 110 10.71 -12.17 4.37
C GLU A 110 10.76 -10.65 4.23
N ARG A 111 9.75 -10.03 3.61
CA ARG A 111 9.65 -8.57 3.52
C ARG A 111 9.51 -7.92 4.89
N ILE A 112 8.68 -8.47 5.77
CA ILE A 112 8.46 -7.96 7.13
C ILE A 112 9.77 -8.01 7.91
N ASP A 113 10.44 -9.17 7.92
CA ASP A 113 11.69 -9.40 8.65
C ASP A 113 12.80 -8.47 8.14
N PHE A 114 12.91 -8.32 6.81
CA PHE A 114 13.84 -7.38 6.21
C PHE A 114 13.59 -5.94 6.68
N VAL A 115 12.34 -5.47 6.67
CA VAL A 115 12.03 -4.11 7.11
C VAL A 115 12.25 -3.93 8.61
N LYS A 116 11.92 -4.95 9.43
CA LYS A 116 12.17 -4.93 10.88
C LYS A 116 13.67 -4.82 11.17
N LEU A 117 14.48 -5.62 10.49
CA LEU A 117 15.94 -5.57 10.56
C LEU A 117 16.47 -4.17 10.21
N MET A 118 16.05 -3.61 9.08
CA MET A 118 16.52 -2.30 8.61
C MET A 118 16.09 -1.14 9.52
N LYS A 119 15.00 -1.28 10.27
CA LYS A 119 14.49 -0.27 11.19
C LYS A 119 14.91 -0.48 12.65
N GLY A 120 15.61 -1.58 12.97
CA GLY A 120 15.90 -1.95 14.35
C GLY A 120 14.63 -2.22 15.18
N ILE A 121 13.59 -2.76 14.54
CA ILE A 121 12.35 -3.18 15.22
C ILE A 121 12.58 -4.59 15.77
N ALA A 122 12.58 -4.71 17.10
CA ALA A 122 12.52 -6.00 17.80
C ALA A 122 11.15 -6.66 17.66
#